data_AF-A0A5C8LPJ6-F1
#
_entry.id   AF-A0A5C8LPJ6-F1
#
_cell.length_a   1.000
_cell.length_b   1.000
_cell.length_c   1.000
_cell.angle_alpha   90.00
_cell.angle_beta   90.00
_cell.angle_gamma   90.00
#
_symmetry.space_group_name_H-M   'P 1'
#
loop_
_entity.id
_entity.type
_entity.pdbx_description
1 polymer ?
#
loop_
_entity_poly.entity_id
_entity_poly.type
_entity_poly.pdbx_seq_one_letter_code
_entity_poly.pdbx_strand_id
1 'polypeptide(L)'
;MLLPSRRRLFDEGVVDRDYLTDKNGEKAKKDFLSGKLGIYVADNANVDFLTTLRSTNKEATIAPMLMPKTEFGQYTIRMLNPLQMTTVVYAGSKDPAAAVKEIDFMISEKTWKTLKFGTENVHWKNDELGCPRPINPDLRKIEMNYNTDLYMSATTIDSKDVCNIPVVNKDIPYAEEWSKIKNETRDLYENPAVPLYTLTHNEHMPTLPADLLKINNDWTQQSKDLIAKTVVSGGSYTVDQAMNDLKSLKQKIGQNQTMDWYAKWYEQNKKNAFLTKDIYQFLAKK
;
A
#
# COMPACT_ATOMS: atom_id res chain seq x y z
N MET A 1 -0.33 16.81 -3.74
CA MET A 1 -0.35 17.66 -4.96
C MET A 1 -1.59 18.53 -4.98
N LEU A 2 -1.42 19.86 -5.04
CA LEU A 2 -2.50 20.85 -5.04
C LEU A 2 -3.28 20.86 -6.37
N LEU A 3 -4.55 21.26 -6.31
CA LEU A 3 -5.45 21.34 -7.47
C LEU A 3 -4.92 22.18 -8.65
N PRO A 4 -4.33 23.38 -8.45
CA PRO A 4 -3.72 24.14 -9.55
C PRO A 4 -2.60 23.37 -10.25
N SER A 5 -1.73 22.70 -9.49
CA SER A 5 -0.62 21.94 -10.05
C SER A 5 -1.10 20.73 -10.85
N ARG A 6 -2.14 20.02 -10.38
CA ARG A 6 -2.72 18.87 -11.11
C ARG A 6 -3.25 19.27 -12.48
N ARG A 7 -3.99 20.39 -12.52
CA ARG A 7 -4.49 20.95 -13.77
C ARG A 7 -3.36 21.33 -14.70
N ARG A 8 -2.36 22.06 -14.20
CA ARG A 8 -1.20 22.48 -15.00
C ARG A 8 -0.50 21.29 -15.66
N LEU A 9 -0.21 20.22 -14.90
CA LEU A 9 0.41 19.02 -15.47
C LEU A 9 -0.46 18.35 -16.56
N PHE A 10 -1.78 18.37 -16.38
CA PHE A 10 -2.69 17.86 -17.40
C PHE A 10 -2.71 18.75 -18.64
N ASP A 11 -2.84 20.07 -18.47
CA ASP A 11 -2.87 21.05 -19.56
C ASP A 11 -1.56 21.00 -20.38
N GLU A 12 -0.40 20.90 -19.72
CA GLU A 12 0.93 20.75 -20.33
C GLU A 12 1.15 19.36 -20.99
N GLY A 13 0.22 18.42 -20.85
CA GLY A 13 0.29 17.10 -21.48
C GLY A 13 1.35 16.16 -20.89
N VAL A 14 1.82 16.44 -19.67
CA VAL A 14 2.83 15.62 -18.97
C VAL A 14 2.21 14.50 -18.14
N VAL A 15 0.87 14.45 -18.05
CA VAL A 15 0.09 13.37 -17.43
C VAL A 15 -0.70 12.65 -18.52
N ASP A 16 -0.86 11.33 -18.36
CA ASP A 16 -1.69 10.51 -19.23
C ASP A 16 -3.11 11.10 -19.33
N ARG A 17 -3.59 11.36 -20.55
CA ARG A 17 -4.92 11.93 -20.79
C ARG A 17 -6.04 10.97 -20.39
N ASP A 18 -5.75 9.67 -20.37
CA ASP A 18 -6.69 8.62 -20.00
C ASP A 18 -6.67 8.28 -18.50
N TYR A 19 -5.98 9.05 -17.66
CA TYR A 19 -5.85 8.71 -16.23
C TYR A 19 -7.19 8.60 -15.47
N LEU A 20 -8.25 9.27 -15.93
CA LEU A 20 -9.59 9.14 -15.33
C LEU A 20 -10.33 7.87 -15.78
N THR A 21 -10.03 7.36 -16.96
CA THR A 21 -10.67 6.15 -17.52
C THR A 21 -9.88 4.89 -17.18
N ASP A 22 -8.59 5.00 -16.89
CA ASP A 22 -7.73 3.93 -16.39
C ASP A 22 -7.97 3.63 -14.90
N LYS A 23 -9.07 2.93 -14.61
CA LYS A 23 -9.53 2.69 -13.23
C LYS A 23 -8.58 1.84 -12.39
N ASN A 24 -7.80 0.96 -13.02
CA ASN A 24 -6.93 0.00 -12.34
C ASN A 24 -5.44 0.21 -12.64
N GLY A 25 -5.08 1.20 -13.47
CA GLY A 25 -3.69 1.51 -13.78
C GLY A 25 -3.05 0.58 -14.80
N GLU A 26 -3.81 -0.28 -15.48
CA GLU A 26 -3.27 -1.26 -16.43
C GLU A 26 -2.76 -0.58 -17.71
N LYS A 27 -3.43 0.50 -18.15
CA LYS A 27 -2.92 1.30 -19.27
C LYS A 27 -1.62 2.00 -18.87
N ALA A 28 -1.60 2.68 -17.73
CA ALA A 28 -0.40 3.33 -17.22
C ALA A 28 0.76 2.35 -17.06
N LYS A 29 0.50 1.14 -16.54
CA LYS A 29 1.49 0.06 -16.46
C LYS A 29 2.02 -0.29 -17.86
N LYS A 30 1.15 -0.53 -18.84
CA LYS A 30 1.55 -0.86 -20.21
C LYS A 30 2.38 0.27 -20.88
N ASP A 31 1.97 1.52 -20.69
CA ASP A 31 2.68 2.66 -21.24
C ASP A 31 4.06 2.86 -20.57
N PHE A 32 4.17 2.60 -19.25
CA PHE A 32 5.46 2.54 -18.57
C PHE A 32 6.35 1.42 -19.11
N LEU A 33 5.84 0.19 -19.20
CA LEU A 33 6.60 -0.98 -19.66
C LEU A 33 7.04 -0.90 -21.13
N SER A 34 6.34 -0.10 -21.94
CA SER A 34 6.73 0.19 -23.32
C SER A 34 7.64 1.42 -23.47
N GLY A 35 8.04 2.05 -22.36
CA GLY A 35 8.92 3.21 -22.34
C GLY A 35 8.26 4.55 -22.70
N LYS A 36 6.92 4.61 -22.76
CA LYS A 36 6.18 5.85 -23.04
C LYS A 36 5.97 6.74 -21.83
N LEU A 37 5.95 6.16 -20.62
CA LEU A 37 5.90 6.91 -19.36
C LEU A 37 7.25 6.88 -18.67
N GLY A 38 7.74 8.05 -18.24
CA GLY A 38 8.98 8.17 -17.47
C GLY A 38 8.79 8.02 -15.96
N ILE A 39 7.61 8.34 -15.43
CA ILE A 39 7.28 8.22 -14.00
C ILE A 39 6.01 7.38 -13.87
N TYR A 40 6.05 6.38 -13.01
CA TYR A 40 4.94 5.48 -12.73
C TYR A 40 4.90 5.14 -11.24
N VAL A 41 3.71 5.18 -10.63
CA VAL A 41 3.50 4.72 -9.26
C VAL A 41 3.05 3.27 -9.32
N ALA A 42 3.90 2.37 -8.83
CA ALA A 42 3.62 0.93 -8.82
C ALA A 42 3.32 0.45 -7.39
N ASP A 43 2.19 -0.23 -7.20
CA ASP A 43 1.85 -0.82 -5.88
C ASP A 43 2.55 -2.16 -5.65
N ASN A 44 2.85 -2.91 -6.72
CA ASN A 44 3.48 -4.25 -6.67
C ASN A 44 4.47 -4.47 -7.82
N ALA A 45 5.42 -3.55 -8.01
CA ALA A 45 6.46 -3.76 -9.01
C ALA A 45 7.36 -4.96 -8.65
N ASN A 46 7.75 -5.72 -9.67
CA ASN A 46 8.63 -6.88 -9.55
C ASN A 46 9.70 -6.85 -10.67
N VAL A 47 10.60 -7.83 -10.67
CA VAL A 47 11.68 -7.95 -11.65
C VAL A 47 11.20 -8.02 -13.11
N ASP A 48 9.94 -8.45 -13.34
CA ASP A 48 9.34 -8.48 -14.68
C ASP A 48 9.19 -7.08 -15.27
N PHE A 49 9.09 -6.03 -14.44
CA PHE A 49 9.05 -4.64 -14.91
C PHE A 49 10.34 -4.27 -15.64
N LEU A 50 11.49 -4.49 -14.99
CA LEU A 50 12.80 -4.21 -15.57
C LEU A 50 13.06 -5.12 -16.78
N THR A 51 12.70 -6.39 -16.67
CA THR A 51 12.85 -7.37 -17.76
C THR A 51 12.05 -6.96 -19.01
N THR A 52 10.78 -6.60 -18.82
CA THR A 52 9.90 -6.18 -19.93
C THR A 52 10.37 -4.86 -20.53
N LEU A 53 10.75 -3.88 -19.70
CA LEU A 53 11.25 -2.60 -20.18
C LEU A 53 12.52 -2.78 -21.02
N ARG A 54 13.44 -3.65 -20.58
CA ARG A 54 14.68 -3.97 -21.31
C ARG A 54 14.48 -4.80 -22.57
N SER A 55 13.38 -5.54 -22.67
CA SER A 55 13.01 -6.20 -23.94
C SER A 55 12.69 -5.18 -25.04
N THR A 56 12.19 -3.99 -24.66
CA THR A 56 11.89 -2.90 -25.60
C THR A 56 13.09 -1.95 -25.78
N ASN A 57 13.79 -1.60 -24.69
CA ASN A 57 14.97 -0.75 -24.69
C ASN A 57 16.05 -1.32 -23.76
N LYS A 58 17.09 -1.93 -24.34
CA LYS A 58 18.16 -2.61 -23.57
C LYS A 58 18.89 -1.72 -22.57
N GLU A 59 18.91 -0.40 -22.77
CA GLU A 59 19.56 0.57 -21.88
C GLU A 59 18.63 1.11 -20.80
N ALA A 60 17.37 0.70 -20.79
CA ALA A 60 16.41 1.19 -19.82
C ALA A 60 16.82 0.81 -18.38
N THR A 61 16.65 1.77 -17.48
CA THR A 61 16.89 1.64 -16.05
C THR A 61 15.66 2.12 -15.29
N ILE A 62 15.50 1.60 -14.08
CA ILE A 62 14.46 2.05 -13.16
C ILE A 62 15.17 2.57 -11.92
N ALA A 63 14.87 3.81 -11.53
CA ALA A 63 15.37 4.42 -10.31
C ALA A 63 14.18 4.79 -9.43
N PRO A 64 14.17 4.42 -8.14
CA PRO A 64 13.18 4.91 -7.22
C PRO A 64 13.41 6.40 -6.96
N MET A 65 12.32 7.15 -6.82
CA MET A 65 12.39 8.56 -6.49
C MET A 65 11.38 8.88 -5.39
N LEU A 66 11.73 9.84 -4.53
CA LEU A 66 10.78 10.43 -3.60
C LEU A 66 9.78 11.31 -4.33
N MET A 67 8.62 11.50 -3.70
CA MET A 67 7.69 12.53 -4.14
C MET A 67 8.37 13.91 -4.13
N PRO A 68 8.06 14.79 -5.10
CA PRO A 68 8.58 16.14 -5.12
C PRO A 68 8.28 16.88 -3.81
N LYS A 69 9.27 17.61 -3.30
CA LYS A 69 9.07 18.51 -2.16
C LYS A 69 8.11 19.63 -2.55
N THR A 70 7.18 19.95 -1.66
CA THR A 70 6.22 21.04 -1.82
C THR A 70 6.44 22.11 -0.74
N GLU A 71 5.70 23.21 -0.81
CA GLU A 71 5.67 24.23 0.26
C GLU A 71 5.24 23.65 1.62
N PHE A 72 4.47 22.56 1.63
CA PHE A 72 4.04 21.87 2.85
C PHE A 72 5.05 20.83 3.33
N GLY A 73 6.18 20.65 2.65
CA GLY A 73 7.18 19.63 2.95
C GLY A 73 7.20 18.49 1.93
N GLN A 74 7.90 17.42 2.29
CA GLN A 74 8.09 16.21 1.49
C GLN A 74 7.60 15.01 2.31
N TYR A 75 6.81 14.14 1.68
CA TYR A 75 6.08 13.07 2.37
C TYR A 75 6.17 11.76 1.61
N THR A 76 6.10 10.63 2.32
CA THR A 76 5.93 9.30 1.73
C THR A 76 4.49 9.11 1.23
N ILE A 77 4.31 8.29 0.19
CA ILE A 77 3.01 8.04 -0.45
C ILE A 77 2.14 7.05 0.34
N ARG A 78 2.75 6.02 0.89
CA ARG A 78 2.09 4.91 1.60
C ARG A 78 3.17 4.16 2.38
N MET A 79 2.81 3.66 3.55
CA MET A 79 3.59 2.66 4.26
C MET A 79 2.75 1.40 4.38
N LEU A 80 3.39 0.22 4.34
CA LEU A 80 2.72 -1.02 4.70
C LEU A 80 2.37 -0.97 6.19
N ASN A 81 1.19 -1.50 6.54
CA ASN A 81 0.82 -1.64 7.94
C ASN A 81 1.77 -2.65 8.62
N PRO A 82 2.58 -2.25 9.62
CA PRO A 82 3.43 -3.20 10.33
C PRO A 82 2.64 -4.12 11.26
N LEU A 83 1.39 -3.78 11.58
CA LEU A 83 0.51 -4.53 12.48
C LEU A 83 -0.91 -4.58 11.91
N GLN A 84 -1.20 -5.62 11.13
CA GLN A 84 -2.51 -5.83 10.53
C GLN A 84 -3.38 -6.73 11.42
N MET A 85 -4.63 -6.32 11.64
CA MET A 85 -5.63 -7.18 12.27
C MET A 85 -6.19 -8.15 11.22
N THR A 86 -5.89 -9.44 11.38
CA THR A 86 -6.26 -10.49 10.40
C THR A 86 -7.41 -11.38 10.89
N THR A 87 -7.75 -11.36 12.17
CA THR A 87 -8.80 -12.23 12.74
C THR A 87 -9.54 -11.54 13.89
N VAL A 88 -10.86 -11.74 13.97
CA VAL A 88 -11.72 -11.26 15.08
C VAL A 88 -12.72 -12.34 15.48
N VAL A 89 -13.09 -12.37 16.76
CA VAL A 89 -14.18 -13.24 17.26
C VAL A 89 -15.46 -12.40 17.33
N TYR A 90 -16.51 -12.83 16.61
CA TYR A 90 -17.80 -12.15 16.64
C TYR A 90 -18.41 -12.20 18.05
N ALA A 91 -18.89 -11.05 18.55
CA ALA A 91 -19.46 -10.93 19.88
C ALA A 91 -20.70 -11.83 20.10
N GLY A 92 -21.43 -12.17 19.04
CA GLY A 92 -22.55 -13.11 19.09
C GLY A 92 -22.17 -14.57 18.81
N SER A 93 -20.88 -14.92 18.88
CA SER A 93 -20.45 -16.32 18.73
C SER A 93 -21.12 -17.20 19.79
N LYS A 94 -21.69 -18.33 19.35
CA LYS A 94 -22.31 -19.32 20.26
C LYS A 94 -21.28 -20.06 21.10
N ASP A 95 -20.05 -20.15 20.60
CA ASP A 95 -18.92 -20.78 21.30
C ASP A 95 -17.63 -19.99 21.04
N PRO A 96 -17.41 -18.88 21.78
CA PRO A 96 -16.18 -18.11 21.65
C PRO A 96 -14.94 -18.91 22.07
N ALA A 97 -15.08 -19.92 22.94
CA ALA A 97 -13.95 -20.74 23.37
C ALA A 97 -13.44 -21.64 22.24
N ALA A 98 -14.34 -22.26 21.47
CA ALA A 98 -13.97 -23.01 20.27
C ALA A 98 -13.32 -22.10 19.22
N ALA A 99 -13.86 -20.90 19.00
CA ALA A 99 -13.26 -19.94 18.08
C ALA A 99 -11.81 -19.57 18.47
N VAL A 100 -11.54 -19.36 19.76
CA VAL A 100 -10.18 -19.08 20.24
C VAL A 100 -9.26 -20.30 20.09
N LYS A 101 -9.76 -21.53 20.34
CA LYS A 101 -8.97 -22.76 20.11
C LYS A 101 -8.59 -22.95 18.64
N GLU A 102 -9.48 -22.60 17.72
CA GLU A 102 -9.16 -22.63 16.29
C GLU A 102 -8.06 -21.63 15.94
N ILE A 103 -8.13 -20.41 16.48
CA ILE A 103 -7.07 -19.42 16.30
C ILE A 103 -5.74 -19.95 16.84
N ASP A 104 -5.74 -20.53 18.04
CA ASP A 104 -4.55 -21.14 18.66
C ASP A 104 -3.95 -22.26 17.79
N PHE A 105 -4.80 -23.14 17.26
CA PHE A 105 -4.39 -24.18 16.32
C PHE A 105 -3.74 -23.60 15.05
N MET A 106 -4.37 -22.57 14.46
CA MET A 106 -3.92 -21.93 13.22
C MET A 106 -2.57 -21.21 13.38
N ILE A 107 -2.30 -20.64 14.56
CA ILE A 107 -1.05 -19.94 14.86
C ILE A 107 0.04 -20.86 15.40
N SER A 108 -0.26 -22.14 15.67
CA SER A 108 0.75 -23.10 16.11
C SER A 108 1.82 -23.32 15.03
N GLU A 109 3.08 -23.52 15.44
CA GLU A 109 4.23 -23.57 14.52
C GLU A 109 4.04 -24.59 13.40
N LYS A 110 3.56 -25.78 13.78
CA LYS A 110 3.30 -26.87 12.85
C LYS A 110 2.26 -26.46 11.80
N THR A 111 1.12 -25.93 12.24
CA THR A 111 0.01 -25.60 11.34
C THR A 111 0.40 -24.48 10.39
N TRP A 112 0.93 -23.36 10.89
CA TRP A 112 1.25 -22.25 9.99
C TRP A 112 2.40 -22.57 9.04
N LYS A 113 3.41 -23.38 9.44
CA LYS A 113 4.46 -23.82 8.53
C LYS A 113 3.91 -24.70 7.42
N THR A 114 3.03 -25.64 7.76
CA THR A 114 2.37 -26.47 6.76
C THR A 114 1.52 -25.63 5.80
N LEU A 115 0.76 -24.66 6.31
CA LEU A 115 -0.03 -23.76 5.46
C LEU A 115 0.87 -22.87 4.58
N LYS A 116 1.91 -22.24 5.13
CA LYS A 116 2.76 -21.30 4.38
C LYS A 116 3.74 -21.97 3.42
N PHE A 117 4.35 -23.06 3.84
CA PHE A 117 5.45 -23.71 3.12
C PHE A 117 5.08 -25.07 2.53
N GLY A 118 4.06 -25.74 3.06
CA GLY A 118 3.66 -27.08 2.64
C GLY A 118 4.48 -28.17 3.33
N THR A 119 4.55 -29.33 2.69
CA THR A 119 5.35 -30.48 3.15
C THR A 119 6.85 -30.27 2.90
N GLU A 120 7.66 -30.45 3.93
CA GLU A 120 9.13 -30.42 3.84
C GLU A 120 9.64 -31.52 2.89
N ASN A 121 10.71 -31.24 2.14
CA ASN A 121 11.28 -32.09 1.08
C ASN A 121 10.40 -32.30 -0.17
N VAL A 122 9.16 -31.81 -0.17
CA VAL A 122 8.30 -31.76 -1.37
C VAL A 122 8.25 -30.31 -1.89
N HIS A 123 7.83 -29.39 -1.03
CA HIS A 123 7.62 -27.99 -1.40
C HIS A 123 8.79 -27.11 -0.98
N TRP A 124 9.44 -27.42 0.15
CA TRP A 124 10.48 -26.59 0.74
C TRP A 124 11.55 -27.38 1.51
N LYS A 125 12.72 -26.77 1.69
CA LYS A 125 13.80 -27.23 2.55
C LYS A 125 14.53 -26.03 3.16
N ASN A 126 15.17 -26.19 4.31
CA ASN A 126 16.01 -25.14 4.87
C ASN A 126 17.24 -24.87 3.99
N ASP A 127 17.57 -23.59 3.82
CA ASP A 127 18.88 -23.16 3.30
C ASP A 127 19.98 -23.25 4.38
N GLU A 128 21.18 -22.81 4.02
CA GLU A 128 22.35 -22.79 4.92
C GLU A 128 22.14 -21.93 6.19
N LEU A 129 21.20 -20.97 6.14
CA LEU A 129 20.84 -20.11 7.27
C LEU A 129 19.69 -20.70 8.11
N GLY A 130 19.23 -21.91 7.78
CA GLY A 130 18.10 -22.55 8.45
C GLY A 130 16.74 -21.97 8.05
N CYS A 131 16.65 -21.28 6.91
CA CYS A 131 15.43 -20.63 6.46
C CYS A 131 14.68 -21.47 5.42
N PRO A 132 13.34 -21.63 5.55
CA PRO A 132 12.54 -22.38 4.58
C PRO A 132 12.59 -21.78 3.17
N ARG A 133 13.18 -22.50 2.21
CA ARG A 133 13.23 -22.12 0.78
C ARG A 133 12.47 -23.10 -0.10
N PRO A 134 11.77 -22.61 -1.14
CA PRO A 134 11.10 -23.50 -2.09
C PRO A 134 12.13 -24.38 -2.82
N ILE A 135 11.80 -25.66 -3.00
CA ILE A 135 12.62 -26.59 -3.81
C ILE A 135 12.30 -26.43 -5.29
N ASN A 136 11.00 -26.41 -5.62
CA ASN A 136 10.49 -26.21 -6.98
C ASN A 136 9.45 -25.07 -6.98
N PRO A 137 9.81 -23.86 -7.45
CA PRO A 137 8.90 -22.72 -7.50
C PRO A 137 7.64 -22.95 -8.34
N ASP A 138 7.74 -23.69 -9.45
CA ASP A 138 6.61 -23.95 -10.35
C ASP A 138 5.60 -24.90 -9.71
N LEU A 139 6.09 -25.99 -9.10
CA LEU A 139 5.23 -26.92 -8.37
C LEU A 139 4.54 -26.21 -7.20
N ARG A 140 5.29 -25.42 -6.43
CA ARG A 140 4.73 -24.63 -5.32
C ARG A 140 3.67 -23.64 -5.81
N LYS A 141 3.87 -23.00 -6.96
CA LYS A 141 2.88 -22.09 -7.55
C LYS A 141 1.57 -22.81 -7.88
N ILE A 142 1.64 -24.07 -8.31
CA ILE A 142 0.45 -24.87 -8.64
C ILE A 142 -0.24 -25.36 -7.35
N GLU A 143 0.54 -25.90 -6.40
CA GLU A 143 0.00 -26.63 -5.25
C GLU A 143 -0.25 -25.78 -4.00
N MET A 144 0.30 -24.56 -3.93
CA MET A 144 0.26 -23.74 -2.71
C MET A 144 -0.26 -22.32 -2.91
N ASN A 145 -0.40 -21.82 -4.15
CA ASN A 145 -0.77 -20.40 -4.34
C ASN A 145 -2.19 -20.05 -3.83
N TYR A 146 -3.06 -21.04 -3.64
CA TYR A 146 -4.45 -20.83 -3.19
C TYR A 146 -4.57 -20.53 -1.69
N ASN A 147 -3.54 -20.79 -0.88
CA ASN A 147 -3.69 -20.87 0.58
C ASN A 147 -3.12 -19.66 1.33
N THR A 148 -2.77 -18.58 0.62
CA THR A 148 -2.18 -17.36 1.21
C THR A 148 -3.01 -16.80 2.36
N ASP A 149 -4.34 -16.82 2.21
CA ASP A 149 -5.26 -16.30 3.23
C ASP A 149 -5.29 -17.17 4.50
N LEU A 150 -4.99 -18.46 4.40
CA LEU A 150 -5.12 -19.41 5.51
C LEU A 150 -4.03 -19.22 6.57
N TYR A 151 -2.86 -18.69 6.21
CA TYR A 151 -1.77 -18.47 7.17
C TYR A 151 -1.58 -16.98 7.55
N MET A 152 -2.50 -16.09 7.16
CA MET A 152 -2.38 -14.66 7.46
C MET A 152 -2.26 -14.37 8.97
N SER A 153 -2.98 -15.12 9.81
CA SER A 153 -2.95 -14.97 11.27
C SER A 153 -1.58 -15.29 11.90
N ALA A 154 -0.70 -15.98 11.17
CA ALA A 154 0.62 -16.37 11.64
C ALA A 154 1.78 -15.57 10.99
N THR A 155 1.46 -14.59 10.13
CA THR A 155 2.45 -13.84 9.34
C THR A 155 3.51 -13.10 10.17
N THR A 156 3.22 -12.81 11.44
CA THR A 156 4.12 -12.11 12.38
C THR A 156 4.85 -13.03 13.36
N ILE A 157 4.59 -14.35 13.34
CA ILE A 157 5.05 -15.28 14.40
C ILE A 157 6.45 -15.85 14.12
N ASP A 158 6.89 -15.87 12.86
CA ASP A 158 8.20 -16.43 12.47
C ASP A 158 9.08 -15.45 11.70
N SER A 159 9.26 -14.25 12.25
CA SER A 159 10.37 -13.41 11.83
C SER A 159 11.59 -13.70 12.69
N LYS A 160 12.28 -14.83 12.46
CA LYS A 160 13.73 -14.75 12.60
C LYS A 160 14.17 -13.77 11.52
N ASP A 161 14.68 -12.60 11.89
CA ASP A 161 14.96 -11.50 10.96
C ASP A 161 15.82 -11.96 9.77
N VAL A 162 16.71 -12.93 9.98
CA VAL A 162 17.55 -13.56 8.95
C VAL A 162 16.76 -14.24 7.82
N CYS A 163 15.58 -14.79 8.09
CA CYS A 163 14.74 -15.48 7.09
C CYS A 163 13.82 -14.54 6.32
N ASN A 164 13.67 -13.29 6.78
CA ASN A 164 12.97 -12.24 6.07
C ASN A 164 13.82 -11.57 4.98
N ILE A 165 15.13 -11.88 4.93
CA ILE A 165 16.00 -11.43 3.84
C ILE A 165 15.60 -12.19 2.57
N PRO A 166 15.08 -11.51 1.53
CA PRO A 166 14.76 -12.15 0.28
C PRO A 166 16.04 -12.70 -0.36
N VAL A 167 16.11 -14.00 -0.60
CA VAL A 167 17.17 -14.58 -1.42
C VAL A 167 16.88 -14.25 -2.87
N VAL A 168 17.83 -13.57 -3.51
CA VAL A 168 17.76 -13.26 -4.92
C VAL A 168 17.98 -14.54 -5.71
N ASN A 169 16.98 -14.97 -6.48
CA ASN A 169 17.16 -16.05 -7.44
C ASN A 169 17.98 -15.53 -8.62
N LYS A 170 19.24 -15.97 -8.71
CA LYS A 170 20.19 -15.52 -9.73
C LYS A 170 19.89 -16.03 -11.13
N ASP A 171 19.05 -17.06 -11.25
CA ASP A 171 18.61 -17.58 -12.55
C ASP A 171 17.59 -16.65 -13.23
N ILE A 172 16.97 -15.74 -12.45
CA ILE A 172 16.05 -14.73 -12.99
C ILE A 172 16.85 -13.54 -13.51
N PRO A 173 16.68 -13.15 -14.79
CA PRO A 173 17.35 -11.98 -15.36
C PRO A 173 17.11 -10.72 -14.51
N TYR A 174 18.18 -9.95 -14.30
CA TYR A 174 18.16 -8.67 -13.58
C TYR A 174 17.71 -8.74 -12.10
N ALA A 175 17.63 -9.93 -11.50
CA ALA A 175 17.14 -10.08 -10.13
C ALA A 175 18.02 -9.37 -9.08
N GLU A 176 19.35 -9.37 -9.26
CA GLU A 176 20.27 -8.66 -8.36
C GLU A 176 20.06 -7.13 -8.44
N GLU A 177 19.92 -6.59 -9.64
CA GLU A 177 19.63 -5.16 -9.86
C GLU A 177 18.26 -4.76 -9.29
N TRP A 178 17.24 -5.59 -9.53
CA TRP A 178 15.90 -5.35 -8.97
C TRP A 178 15.91 -5.37 -7.44
N SER A 179 16.69 -6.28 -6.84
CA SER A 179 16.86 -6.32 -5.39
C SER A 179 17.47 -5.03 -4.84
N LYS A 180 18.48 -4.47 -5.54
CA LYS A 180 19.07 -3.17 -5.20
C LYS A 180 18.03 -2.04 -5.27
N ILE A 181 17.27 -1.96 -6.37
CA ILE A 181 16.20 -0.97 -6.55
C ILE A 181 15.17 -1.06 -5.42
N LYS A 182 14.77 -2.28 -5.04
CA LYS A 182 13.82 -2.51 -3.94
C LYS A 182 14.36 -2.00 -2.61
N ASN A 183 15.64 -2.28 -2.29
CA ASN A 183 16.26 -1.80 -1.06
C ASN A 183 16.38 -0.27 -1.06
N GLU A 184 16.84 0.34 -2.16
CA GLU A 184 16.88 1.80 -2.31
C GLU A 184 15.48 2.43 -2.15
N THR A 185 14.44 1.80 -2.70
CA THR A 185 13.05 2.25 -2.52
C THR A 185 12.64 2.23 -1.05
N ARG A 186 12.96 1.16 -0.32
CA ARG A 186 12.67 1.05 1.11
C ARG A 186 13.43 2.11 1.91
N ASP A 187 14.72 2.29 1.65
CA ASP A 187 15.54 3.29 2.35
C ASP A 187 15.01 4.72 2.13
N LEU A 188 14.48 5.03 0.94
CA LEU A 188 13.87 6.32 0.66
C LEU A 188 12.54 6.51 1.40
N TYR A 189 11.65 5.51 1.37
CA TYR A 189 10.26 5.65 1.81
C TYR A 189 9.97 5.19 3.25
N GLU A 190 10.79 4.30 3.82
CA GLU A 190 10.77 3.85 5.22
C GLU A 190 11.64 4.76 6.12
N ASN A 191 11.80 6.03 5.73
CA ASN A 191 12.63 7.02 6.40
C ASN A 191 11.80 8.03 7.22
N PRO A 192 12.04 8.17 8.54
CA PRO A 192 11.34 9.16 9.37
C PRO A 192 11.52 10.62 8.92
N ALA A 193 12.58 10.94 8.16
CA ALA A 193 12.81 12.27 7.60
C ALA A 193 11.81 12.63 6.48
N VAL A 194 11.08 11.63 5.93
CA VAL A 194 10.06 11.79 4.89
C VAL A 194 8.75 11.16 5.40
N PRO A 195 8.04 11.83 6.33
CA PRO A 195 6.95 11.22 7.08
C PRO A 195 5.73 10.91 6.20
N LEU A 196 4.83 10.06 6.70
CA LEU A 196 3.48 9.95 6.15
C LEU A 196 2.78 11.31 6.23
N TYR A 197 2.04 11.65 5.18
CA TYR A 197 1.20 12.86 5.16
C TYR A 197 -0.04 12.73 6.06
N THR A 198 -0.35 11.51 6.52
CA THR A 198 -1.46 11.21 7.42
C THR A 198 -0.98 11.07 8.87
N LEU A 199 -1.94 11.19 9.81
CA LEU A 199 -1.69 11.01 11.23
C LEU A 199 -1.16 9.59 11.58
N THR A 200 -1.66 8.58 10.88
CA THR A 200 -1.27 7.17 10.98
C THR A 200 -1.71 6.41 9.71
N HIS A 201 -1.49 5.09 9.67
CA HIS A 201 -2.03 4.21 8.63
C HIS A 201 -3.57 4.18 8.70
N ASN A 202 -4.27 4.13 7.57
CA ASN A 202 -5.73 4.21 7.52
C ASN A 202 -6.44 3.11 8.33
N GLU A 203 -5.85 1.92 8.43
CA GLU A 203 -6.39 0.80 9.24
C GLU A 203 -6.32 1.05 10.75
N HIS A 204 -5.52 2.02 11.20
CA HIS A 204 -5.40 2.42 12.61
C HIS A 204 -6.21 3.68 12.93
N MET A 205 -6.92 4.24 11.95
CA MET A 205 -7.90 5.30 12.19
C MET A 205 -9.18 4.70 12.77
N PRO A 206 -9.82 5.38 13.74
CA PRO A 206 -11.07 4.88 14.31
C PRO A 206 -12.20 4.93 13.27
N THR A 207 -13.10 3.94 13.33
CA THR A 207 -14.28 3.92 12.46
C THR A 207 -15.27 5.00 12.88
N LEU A 208 -15.77 5.75 11.90
CA LEU A 208 -16.82 6.75 12.12
C LEU A 208 -18.16 6.08 12.49
N PRO A 209 -18.97 6.70 13.36
CA PRO A 209 -20.39 6.39 13.49
C PRO A 209 -21.10 6.42 12.13
N ALA A 210 -22.17 5.63 11.97
CA ALA A 210 -22.80 5.39 10.66
C ALA A 210 -23.26 6.67 9.94
N ASP A 211 -23.79 7.65 10.67
CA ASP A 211 -24.19 8.96 10.16
C ASP A 211 -23.01 9.77 9.64
N LEU A 212 -21.92 9.85 10.42
CA LEU A 212 -20.70 10.54 10.02
C LEU A 212 -19.95 9.80 8.89
N LEU A 213 -20.02 8.47 8.86
CA LEU A 213 -19.45 7.66 7.79
C LEU A 213 -20.11 7.97 6.45
N LYS A 214 -21.45 8.12 6.44
CA LYS A 214 -22.19 8.53 5.24
C LYS A 214 -21.73 9.91 4.75
N ILE A 215 -21.65 10.89 5.66
CA ILE A 215 -21.14 12.25 5.36
C ILE A 215 -19.74 12.17 4.74
N ASN A 216 -18.83 11.38 5.33
CA ASN A 216 -17.46 11.23 4.86
C ASN A 216 -17.37 10.57 3.47
N ASN A 217 -18.22 9.57 3.21
CA ASN A 217 -18.30 8.90 1.91
C ASN A 217 -18.82 9.85 0.82
N ASP A 218 -19.89 10.60 1.12
CA ASP A 218 -20.46 11.60 0.20
C ASP A 218 -19.44 12.70 -0.11
N TRP A 219 -18.73 13.21 0.91
CA TRP A 219 -17.62 14.15 0.72
C TRP A 219 -16.52 13.55 -0.15
N THR A 220 -16.08 12.33 0.14
CA THR A 220 -14.99 11.67 -0.60
C THR A 220 -15.34 11.52 -2.07
N GLN A 221 -16.56 11.09 -2.40
CA GLN A 221 -16.98 10.92 -3.79
C GLN A 221 -17.16 12.27 -4.51
N GLN A 222 -17.96 13.17 -3.94
CA GLN A 222 -18.30 14.44 -4.62
C GLN A 222 -17.09 15.38 -4.75
N SER A 223 -16.17 15.38 -3.77
CA SER A 223 -14.93 16.15 -3.90
C SER A 223 -14.00 15.59 -4.97
N LYS A 224 -13.91 14.26 -5.12
CA LYS A 224 -13.16 13.62 -6.21
C LYS A 224 -13.74 14.01 -7.57
N ASP A 225 -15.06 14.01 -7.72
CA ASP A 225 -15.73 14.36 -8.98
C ASP A 225 -15.49 15.83 -9.36
N LEU A 226 -15.56 16.75 -8.39
CA LEU A 226 -15.23 18.17 -8.61
C LEU A 226 -13.76 18.36 -9.01
N ILE A 227 -12.83 17.66 -8.34
CA ILE A 227 -11.41 17.70 -8.66
C ILE A 227 -11.16 17.16 -10.07
N ALA A 228 -11.74 16.02 -10.43
CA ALA A 228 -11.62 15.42 -11.75
C ALA A 228 -12.15 16.38 -12.83
N LYS A 229 -13.33 16.95 -12.63
CA LYS A 229 -13.93 17.98 -13.52
C LYS A 229 -12.97 19.15 -13.74
N THR A 230 -12.37 19.67 -12.67
CA THR A 230 -11.40 20.78 -12.76
C THR A 230 -10.20 20.48 -13.65
N VAL A 231 -9.74 19.22 -13.65
CA VAL A 231 -8.59 18.82 -14.44
C VAL A 231 -8.96 18.65 -15.92
N VAL A 232 -10.14 18.11 -16.24
CA VAL A 232 -10.46 17.73 -17.63
C VAL A 232 -11.37 18.71 -18.38
N SER A 233 -12.02 19.66 -17.70
CA SER A 233 -12.94 20.62 -18.33
C SER A 233 -12.25 21.79 -19.05
N GLY A 234 -10.92 21.82 -19.11
CA GLY A 234 -10.17 22.91 -19.74
C GLY A 234 -10.58 24.28 -19.19
N GLY A 235 -10.73 25.28 -20.06
CA GLY A 235 -11.12 26.64 -19.66
C GLY A 235 -12.54 26.78 -19.09
N SER A 236 -13.42 25.80 -19.28
CA SER A 236 -14.85 25.91 -18.92
C SER A 236 -15.14 25.79 -17.42
N TYR A 237 -14.19 25.29 -16.63
CA TYR A 237 -14.30 25.19 -15.18
C TYR A 237 -12.96 25.56 -14.54
N THR A 238 -12.90 26.69 -13.84
CA THR A 238 -11.63 27.24 -13.33
C THR A 238 -11.26 26.64 -11.98
N VAL A 239 -9.98 26.76 -11.61
CA VAL A 239 -9.50 26.34 -10.28
C VAL A 239 -10.21 27.12 -9.17
N ASP A 240 -10.43 28.42 -9.34
CA ASP A 240 -11.11 29.25 -8.35
C ASP A 240 -12.57 28.83 -8.15
N GLN A 241 -13.28 28.53 -9.25
CA GLN A 241 -14.64 27.98 -9.20
C GLN A 241 -14.64 26.65 -8.43
N ALA A 242 -13.73 25.74 -8.76
CA ALA A 242 -13.61 24.46 -8.06
C ALA A 242 -13.33 24.62 -6.56
N MET A 243 -12.45 25.55 -6.18
CA MET A 243 -12.16 25.82 -4.77
C MET A 243 -13.37 26.38 -4.02
N ASN A 244 -14.18 27.24 -4.67
CA ASN A 244 -15.42 27.76 -4.09
C ASN A 244 -16.50 26.67 -3.98
N ASP A 245 -16.63 25.83 -4.99
CA ASP A 245 -17.57 24.71 -4.99
C ASP A 245 -17.20 23.66 -3.94
N LEU A 246 -15.91 23.36 -3.76
CA LEU A 246 -15.43 22.46 -2.70
C LEU A 246 -15.73 23.02 -1.30
N LYS A 247 -15.55 24.32 -1.08
CA LYS A 247 -15.92 24.97 0.20
C LYS A 247 -17.43 24.89 0.44
N SER A 248 -18.22 25.19 -0.58
CA SER A 248 -19.69 25.14 -0.51
C SER A 248 -20.18 23.71 -0.27
N LEU A 249 -19.59 22.73 -0.94
CA LEU A 249 -19.85 21.31 -0.76
C LEU A 249 -19.55 20.88 0.68
N LYS A 250 -18.40 21.28 1.23
CA LYS A 250 -17.99 20.98 2.60
C LYS A 250 -19.05 21.45 3.61
N GLN A 251 -19.56 22.67 3.43
CA GLN A 251 -20.62 23.23 4.27
C GLN A 251 -21.95 22.49 4.08
N LYS A 252 -22.37 22.28 2.83
CA LYS A 252 -23.64 21.64 2.48
C LYS A 252 -23.77 20.22 3.02
N ILE A 253 -22.70 19.43 2.92
CA ILE A 253 -22.68 18.03 3.38
C ILE A 253 -22.44 17.91 4.89
N GLY A 254 -22.01 18.98 5.55
CA GLY A 254 -21.72 18.94 6.99
C GLY A 254 -20.38 18.27 7.32
N GLN A 255 -19.41 18.27 6.40
CA GLN A 255 -18.11 17.59 6.59
C GLN A 255 -17.33 18.07 7.82
N ASN A 256 -17.63 19.26 8.34
CA ASN A 256 -17.06 19.73 9.61
C ASN A 256 -17.39 18.79 10.78
N GLN A 257 -18.56 18.14 10.79
CA GLN A 257 -18.95 17.20 11.86
C GLN A 257 -17.97 16.00 11.93
N THR A 258 -17.58 15.47 10.77
CA THR A 258 -16.56 14.42 10.67
C THR A 258 -15.20 14.90 11.16
N MET A 259 -14.80 16.13 10.79
CA MET A 259 -13.53 16.70 11.23
C MET A 259 -13.47 16.92 12.74
N ASP A 260 -14.54 17.47 13.32
CA ASP A 260 -14.65 17.72 14.76
C ASP A 260 -14.63 16.41 15.56
N TRP A 261 -15.28 15.36 15.02
CA TRP A 261 -15.25 14.04 15.63
C TRP A 261 -13.83 13.45 15.66
N TYR A 262 -13.09 13.50 14.55
CA TYR A 262 -11.70 13.03 14.51
C TYR A 262 -10.79 13.86 15.41
N ALA A 263 -10.96 15.18 15.45
CA ALA A 263 -10.20 16.05 16.34
C ALA A 263 -10.43 15.69 17.82
N LYS A 264 -11.68 15.48 18.21
CA LYS A 264 -12.05 15.03 19.56
C LYS A 264 -11.47 13.66 19.88
N TRP A 265 -11.58 12.70 18.95
CA TRP A 265 -10.97 11.38 19.13
C TRP A 265 -9.46 11.50 19.34
N TYR A 266 -8.76 12.28 18.51
CA TYR A 266 -7.32 12.46 18.62
C TYR A 266 -6.93 13.05 19.98
N GLU A 267 -7.59 14.12 20.42
CA GLU A 267 -7.30 14.73 21.72
C GLU A 267 -7.48 13.76 22.89
N GLN A 268 -8.49 12.89 22.81
CA GLN A 268 -8.78 11.89 23.85
C GLN A 268 -7.85 10.67 23.79
N ASN A 269 -7.33 10.31 22.61
CA ASN A 269 -6.69 9.01 22.39
C ASN A 269 -5.20 9.10 21.99
N LYS A 270 -4.64 10.27 21.65
CA LYS A 270 -3.27 10.45 21.12
C LYS A 270 -2.14 9.84 21.96
N LYS A 271 -2.38 9.57 23.24
CA LYS A 271 -1.42 8.89 24.13
C LYS A 271 -1.33 7.38 23.88
N ASN A 272 -2.43 6.76 23.49
CA ASN A 272 -2.57 5.31 23.32
C ASN A 272 -2.80 4.88 21.86
N ALA A 273 -3.16 5.84 21.00
CA ALA A 273 -3.35 5.58 19.58
C ALA A 273 -2.04 5.17 18.91
N PHE A 274 -2.13 4.23 17.96
CA PHE A 274 -1.02 3.84 17.12
C PHE A 274 -0.81 4.89 16.02
N LEU A 275 0.27 5.65 16.10
CA LEU A 275 0.58 6.80 15.26
C LEU A 275 1.75 6.52 14.32
N THR A 276 2.00 7.44 13.37
CA THR A 276 3.12 7.33 12.41
C THR A 276 4.47 7.07 13.08
N LYS A 277 4.73 7.64 14.26
CA LYS A 277 5.96 7.39 15.03
C LYS A 277 6.11 5.90 15.42
N ASP A 278 5.01 5.24 15.74
CA ASP A 278 5.00 3.85 16.20
C ASP A 278 5.24 2.92 15.00
N ILE A 279 4.74 3.28 13.81
CA ILE A 279 5.09 2.58 12.56
C ILE A 279 6.61 2.55 12.35
N TYR A 280 7.27 3.70 12.47
CA TYR A 280 8.73 3.76 12.30
C TYR A 280 9.49 2.98 13.37
N GLN A 281 9.00 2.93 14.61
CA GLN A 281 9.59 2.08 15.65
C GLN A 281 9.50 0.59 15.31
N PHE A 282 8.42 0.14 14.66
CA PHE A 282 8.31 -1.23 14.17
C PHE A 282 9.24 -1.51 12.97
N LEU A 283 9.42 -0.52 12.08
CA LEU A 283 10.33 -0.66 10.94
C LEU A 283 11.81 -0.68 11.35
N ALA A 284 12.21 0.13 12.33
CA ALA A 284 13.58 0.20 12.84
C ALA A 284 14.02 -1.05 13.63
N LYS A 285 13.08 -1.94 13.99
CA LYS A 285 13.35 -3.20 14.69
C LYS A 285 13.59 -4.38 13.73
N LYS A 286 13.54 -4.16 12.42
CA LYS A 286 13.78 -5.17 11.37
C LYS A 286 15.25 -5.26 10.98
#